data_AF-A0A8I2Z242-F1
#
_entry.id   AF-A0A8I2Z242-F1
#
_cell.length_a   1.000
_cell.length_b   1.000
_cell.length_c   1.000
_cell.angle_alpha   90.00
_cell.angle_beta   90.00
_cell.angle_gamma   90.00
#
_symmetry.space_group_name_H-M   'P 1'
#
loop_
_entity.id
_entity.type
_entity.pdbx_description
1 polymer ?
#
loop_
_entity_poly.entity_id
_entity_poly.type
_entity_poly.pdbx_seq_one_letter_code
_entity_poly.pdbx_strand_id
1 'polypeptide(L)'
;MSCGSYTSFPDKQAIDGMSPGDAVVIFTPDNTHYSISLYAIERGIHVLVTKPATQLLSHHNALIAAARKHNVVCFVEHHKRFDPVYSDAKARAQTLGEFNFFSAWMSQPKSQLETFKAWAGKDSDISYYLSSHHIDICCWILQDKAVPTRVVASAATGIATSEPYNCVPQTEDTITLLVDWESITSQKHKGPRYTLHLGLRPSRPVFIQLNTGTTWEKRWVRQCSPILQHIYSRTFQGDINVDQAHRGYDVTVDETGKTWYNPF
;
A
#
# COMPACT_ATOMS: atom_id res chain seq x y z
N MET A 1 -27.12 20.72 -14.06
CA MET A 1 -25.65 20.76 -13.90
C MET A 1 -25.08 19.64 -14.75
N SER A 2 -24.42 19.98 -15.86
CA SER A 2 -23.94 19.01 -16.85
C SER A 2 -22.73 18.25 -16.33
N CYS A 3 -22.84 16.92 -16.27
CA CYS A 3 -21.72 16.01 -16.12
C CYS A 3 -20.75 16.23 -17.30
N GLY A 4 -19.52 16.66 -17.01
CA GLY A 4 -18.48 16.83 -18.03
C GLY A 4 -18.22 15.50 -18.74
N SER A 5 -18.16 15.55 -20.07
CA SER A 5 -18.03 14.40 -20.94
C SER A 5 -16.65 13.73 -20.80
N TYR A 6 -16.56 12.66 -20.01
CA TYR A 6 -15.42 11.73 -19.94
C TYR A 6 -15.34 10.81 -21.19
N THR A 7 -15.58 11.35 -22.38
CA THR A 7 -16.09 10.56 -23.53
C THR A 7 -15.05 9.95 -24.48
N SER A 8 -13.74 10.10 -24.24
CA SER A 8 -12.74 9.43 -25.08
C SER A 8 -11.52 8.97 -24.29
N PHE A 9 -11.46 7.67 -24.05
CA PHE A 9 -10.24 6.95 -23.68
C PHE A 9 -10.07 5.78 -24.67
N PRO A 10 -8.84 5.31 -24.94
CA PRO A 10 -8.53 4.37 -26.03
C PRO A 10 -9.36 3.08 -25.97
N ASP A 11 -9.68 2.62 -24.75
CA ASP A 11 -10.33 1.34 -24.50
C ASP A 11 -11.86 1.38 -24.61
N LYS A 12 -12.43 2.54 -24.93
CA LYS A 12 -13.89 2.72 -25.06
C LYS A 12 -14.50 1.74 -26.07
N GLN A 13 -13.85 1.57 -27.23
CA GLN A 13 -14.33 0.65 -28.26
C GLN A 13 -14.32 -0.81 -27.80
N ALA A 14 -13.35 -1.21 -26.98
CA ALA A 14 -13.31 -2.56 -26.42
C ALA A 14 -14.49 -2.79 -25.47
N ILE A 15 -14.77 -1.81 -24.59
CA ILE A 15 -15.90 -1.89 -23.65
C ILE A 15 -17.26 -1.82 -24.39
N ASP A 16 -17.34 -1.07 -25.50
CA ASP A 16 -18.58 -0.97 -26.30
C ASP A 16 -19.01 -2.31 -26.92
N GLY A 17 -18.07 -3.24 -27.13
CA GLY A 17 -18.35 -4.60 -27.62
C GLY A 17 -18.73 -5.61 -26.53
N MET A 18 -18.73 -5.21 -25.26
CA MET A 18 -19.03 -6.09 -24.13
C MET A 18 -20.51 -6.05 -23.74
N SER A 19 -20.99 -7.11 -23.11
CA SER A 19 -22.37 -7.25 -22.63
C SER A 19 -22.47 -7.04 -21.11
N PRO A 20 -23.63 -6.61 -20.58
CA PRO A 20 -23.86 -6.59 -19.14
C PRO A 20 -23.60 -7.98 -18.52
N GLY A 21 -22.88 -8.02 -17.40
CA GLY A 21 -22.41 -9.24 -16.74
C GLY A 21 -20.99 -9.69 -17.13
N ASP A 22 -20.42 -9.13 -18.20
CA ASP A 22 -19.00 -9.33 -18.51
C ASP A 22 -18.10 -8.65 -17.46
N ALA A 23 -16.79 -8.89 -17.53
CA ALA A 23 -15.80 -8.26 -16.66
C ALA A 23 -14.65 -7.64 -17.46
N VAL A 24 -14.22 -6.44 -17.05
CA VAL A 24 -13.03 -5.75 -17.59
C VAL A 24 -11.93 -5.69 -16.53
N VAL A 25 -10.70 -5.83 -16.98
CA VAL A 25 -9.51 -5.69 -16.13
C VAL A 25 -8.68 -4.49 -16.59
N ILE A 26 -8.47 -3.52 -15.71
CA ILE A 26 -7.91 -2.21 -16.03
C ILE A 26 -6.48 -2.10 -15.46
N PHE A 27 -5.49 -2.23 -16.34
CA PHE A 27 -4.04 -2.09 -16.10
C PHE A 27 -3.45 -0.83 -16.76
N THR A 28 -4.27 0.21 -16.93
CA THR A 28 -3.86 1.48 -17.53
C THR A 28 -3.17 2.40 -16.49
N PRO A 29 -2.63 3.57 -16.88
CA PRO A 29 -2.18 4.56 -15.90
C PRO A 29 -3.31 4.99 -14.95
N ASP A 30 -2.98 5.21 -13.68
CA ASP A 30 -3.96 5.39 -12.58
C ASP A 30 -4.84 6.64 -12.70
N ASN A 31 -4.35 7.70 -13.35
CA ASN A 31 -5.15 8.88 -13.70
C ASN A 31 -6.33 8.56 -14.65
N THR A 32 -6.29 7.44 -15.38
CA THR A 32 -7.37 7.01 -16.28
C THR A 32 -8.37 6.05 -15.64
N HIS A 33 -8.04 5.45 -14.49
CA HIS A 33 -8.83 4.39 -13.88
C HIS A 33 -10.28 4.78 -13.61
N TYR A 34 -10.51 6.00 -13.12
CA TYR A 34 -11.86 6.45 -12.74
C TYR A 34 -12.81 6.49 -13.94
N SER A 35 -12.42 7.13 -15.03
CA SER A 35 -13.27 7.29 -16.20
C SER A 35 -13.57 5.95 -16.87
N ILE A 36 -12.55 5.09 -17.01
CA ILE A 36 -12.70 3.75 -17.59
C ILE A 36 -13.60 2.87 -16.71
N SER A 37 -13.36 2.87 -15.39
CA SER A 37 -14.14 2.05 -14.44
C SER A 37 -15.60 2.50 -14.41
N LEU A 38 -15.86 3.80 -14.32
CA LEU A 38 -17.23 4.33 -14.29
C LEU A 38 -17.97 3.98 -15.58
N TYR A 39 -17.30 4.12 -16.73
CA TYR A 39 -17.89 3.81 -18.02
C TYR A 39 -18.31 2.34 -18.17
N ALA A 40 -17.48 1.41 -17.68
CA ALA A 40 -17.80 -0.01 -17.64
C ALA A 40 -18.96 -0.31 -16.67
N ILE A 41 -18.90 0.25 -15.46
CA ILE A 41 -19.92 0.05 -14.42
C ILE A 41 -21.31 0.50 -14.92
N GLU A 42 -21.41 1.67 -15.56
CA GLU A 42 -22.68 2.21 -16.07
C GLU A 42 -23.33 1.31 -17.14
N ARG A 43 -22.55 0.42 -17.76
CA ARG A 43 -23.00 -0.60 -18.73
C ARG A 43 -23.33 -1.95 -18.10
N GLY A 44 -23.25 -2.07 -16.77
CA GLY A 44 -23.47 -3.34 -16.09
C GLY A 44 -22.31 -4.31 -16.24
N ILE A 45 -21.10 -3.83 -16.51
CA ILE A 45 -19.88 -4.63 -16.62
C ILE A 45 -19.14 -4.60 -15.27
N HIS A 46 -18.67 -5.76 -14.82
CA HIS A 46 -17.82 -5.91 -13.63
C HIS A 46 -16.43 -5.33 -13.88
N VAL A 47 -15.83 -4.75 -12.86
CA VAL A 47 -14.52 -4.09 -12.96
C VAL A 47 -13.52 -4.69 -11.98
N LEU A 48 -12.35 -5.07 -12.50
CA LEU A 48 -11.14 -5.30 -11.73
C LEU A 48 -10.12 -4.20 -12.09
N VAL A 49 -9.86 -3.26 -11.19
CA VAL A 49 -8.97 -2.11 -11.44
C VAL A 49 -7.68 -2.24 -10.64
N THR A 50 -6.54 -1.93 -11.26
CA THR A 50 -5.26 -2.00 -10.55
C THR A 50 -5.09 -0.92 -9.49
N LYS A 51 -4.26 -1.21 -8.50
CA LYS A 51 -3.80 -0.21 -7.53
C LYS A 51 -2.84 0.79 -8.21
N PRO A 52 -2.88 2.08 -7.83
CA PRO A 52 -3.90 2.71 -6.99
C PRO A 52 -5.25 2.83 -7.74
N ALA A 53 -6.36 2.52 -7.06
CA ALA A 53 -7.67 2.42 -7.70
C ALA A 53 -8.12 3.74 -8.37
N THR A 54 -7.97 4.85 -7.67
CA THR A 54 -8.25 6.22 -8.15
C THR A 54 -7.41 7.20 -7.35
N GLN A 55 -7.12 8.37 -7.90
CA GLN A 55 -6.30 9.40 -7.25
C GLN A 55 -7.06 10.24 -6.22
N LEU A 56 -8.39 10.30 -6.33
CA LEU A 56 -9.25 11.09 -5.46
C LEU A 56 -10.21 10.20 -4.67
N LEU A 57 -10.41 10.53 -3.39
CA LEU A 57 -11.40 9.86 -2.54
C LEU A 57 -12.83 10.02 -3.09
N SER A 58 -13.14 11.18 -3.67
CA SER A 58 -14.45 11.43 -4.30
C SER A 58 -14.71 10.48 -5.47
N HIS A 59 -13.71 10.24 -6.31
CA HIS A 59 -13.79 9.27 -7.41
C HIS A 59 -13.98 7.85 -6.89
N HIS A 60 -13.23 7.47 -5.84
CA HIS A 60 -13.39 6.16 -5.21
C HIS A 60 -14.82 5.93 -4.70
N ASN A 61 -15.36 6.90 -3.96
CA ASN A 61 -16.73 6.85 -3.44
C ASN A 61 -17.78 6.82 -4.56
N ALA A 62 -17.56 7.56 -5.65
CA ALA A 62 -18.44 7.55 -6.82
C ALA A 62 -18.47 6.17 -7.48
N LEU A 63 -17.32 5.49 -7.62
CA LEU A 63 -17.27 4.12 -8.15
C LEU A 63 -18.00 3.13 -7.25
N ILE A 64 -17.86 3.23 -5.93
CA ILE A 64 -18.61 2.39 -4.98
C ILE A 64 -20.13 2.58 -5.16
N ALA A 65 -20.58 3.84 -5.23
CA ALA A 65 -22.00 4.16 -5.42
C ALA A 65 -22.52 3.66 -6.78
N ALA A 66 -21.76 3.85 -7.85
CA ALA A 66 -22.11 3.38 -9.19
C ALA A 66 -22.17 1.85 -9.25
N ALA A 67 -21.17 1.15 -8.69
CA ALA A 67 -21.14 -0.32 -8.66
C ALA A 67 -22.37 -0.90 -7.95
N ARG A 68 -22.75 -0.32 -6.81
CA ARG A 68 -23.99 -0.69 -6.08
C ARG A 68 -25.25 -0.41 -6.91
N LYS A 69 -25.34 0.77 -7.53
CA LYS A 69 -26.50 1.17 -8.35
C LYS A 69 -26.71 0.24 -9.55
N HIS A 70 -25.64 -0.17 -10.21
CA HIS A 70 -25.68 -1.02 -11.39
C HIS A 70 -25.58 -2.52 -11.07
N ASN A 71 -25.54 -2.89 -9.78
CA ASN A 71 -25.42 -4.27 -9.30
C ASN A 71 -24.22 -5.04 -9.91
N VAL A 72 -23.06 -4.40 -9.94
CA VAL A 72 -21.81 -4.99 -10.44
C VAL A 72 -20.73 -5.01 -9.37
N VAL A 73 -19.83 -5.99 -9.44
CA VAL A 73 -18.58 -5.99 -8.67
C VAL A 73 -17.61 -4.97 -9.25
N CYS A 74 -17.06 -4.10 -8.38
CA CYS A 74 -15.89 -3.28 -8.67
C CYS A 74 -14.84 -3.60 -7.60
N PHE A 75 -13.73 -4.21 -8.02
CA PHE A 75 -12.69 -4.73 -7.13
C PHE A 75 -11.34 -4.09 -7.45
N VAL A 76 -10.56 -3.80 -6.41
CA VAL A 76 -9.20 -3.28 -6.56
C VAL A 76 -8.22 -4.45 -6.49
N GLU A 77 -7.41 -4.60 -7.52
CA GLU A 77 -6.36 -5.60 -7.61
C GLU A 77 -5.23 -5.24 -6.62
N HIS A 78 -5.20 -5.94 -5.49
CA HIS A 78 -4.14 -5.93 -4.49
C HIS A 78 -3.48 -7.31 -4.42
N HIS A 79 -2.74 -7.71 -5.46
CA HIS A 79 -2.14 -9.04 -5.60
C HIS A 79 -1.27 -9.46 -4.42
N LYS A 80 -0.68 -8.51 -3.69
CA LYS A 80 0.15 -8.82 -2.51
C LYS A 80 -0.58 -9.57 -1.41
N ARG A 81 -1.91 -9.45 -1.32
CA ARG A 81 -2.71 -10.27 -0.40
C ARG A 81 -2.68 -11.76 -0.75
N PHE A 82 -2.38 -12.11 -2.00
CA PHE A 82 -2.34 -13.47 -2.52
C PHE A 82 -0.94 -14.09 -2.52
N ASP A 83 0.13 -13.30 -2.27
CA ASP A 83 1.46 -13.87 -2.03
C ASP A 83 1.39 -14.71 -0.73
N PRO A 84 1.77 -16.01 -0.74
CA PRO A 84 1.70 -16.90 0.42
C PRO A 84 2.33 -16.33 1.70
N VAL A 85 3.40 -15.54 1.54
CA VAL A 85 4.08 -14.86 2.66
C VAL A 85 3.18 -13.90 3.43
N TYR A 86 2.33 -13.14 2.74
CA TYR A 86 1.47 -12.15 3.38
C TYR A 86 0.18 -12.78 3.91
N SER A 87 -0.37 -13.77 3.21
CA SER A 87 -1.59 -14.46 3.65
C SER A 87 -1.35 -15.31 4.90
N ASP A 88 -0.23 -16.04 4.97
CA ASP A 88 0.16 -16.81 6.16
C ASP A 88 0.56 -15.87 7.32
N ALA A 89 1.32 -14.81 7.06
CA ALA A 89 1.63 -13.80 8.07
C ALA A 89 0.37 -13.15 8.65
N LYS A 90 -0.63 -12.81 7.83
CA LYS A 90 -1.92 -12.31 8.33
C LYS A 90 -2.62 -13.34 9.20
N ALA A 91 -2.70 -14.59 8.76
CA ALA A 91 -3.39 -15.65 9.50
C ALA A 91 -2.77 -15.83 10.90
N ARG A 92 -1.44 -15.83 11.00
CA ARG A 92 -0.70 -15.89 12.27
C ARG A 92 -0.85 -14.64 13.11
N ALA A 93 -0.84 -13.46 12.49
CA ALA A 93 -1.09 -12.21 13.21
C ALA A 93 -2.45 -12.24 13.94
N GLN A 94 -3.44 -12.98 13.42
CA GLN A 94 -4.74 -13.11 14.08
C GLN A 94 -4.67 -13.86 15.42
N THR A 95 -3.65 -14.68 15.65
CA THR A 95 -3.51 -15.51 16.86
C THR A 95 -2.63 -14.88 17.94
N LEU A 96 -2.01 -13.74 17.69
CA LEU A 96 -1.03 -13.12 18.62
C LEU A 96 -1.63 -12.05 19.55
N GLY A 97 -2.97 -12.02 19.67
CA GLY A 97 -3.69 -11.10 20.54
C GLY A 97 -3.95 -9.72 19.93
N GLU A 98 -4.11 -8.72 20.81
CA GLU A 98 -4.38 -7.33 20.41
C GLU A 98 -3.16 -6.71 19.71
N PHE A 99 -3.43 -5.85 18.73
CA PHE A 99 -2.41 -5.22 17.92
C PHE A 99 -1.75 -4.03 18.64
N ASN A 100 -0.42 -3.91 18.56
CA ASN A 100 0.33 -2.85 19.25
C ASN A 100 1.09 -1.91 18.30
N PHE A 101 1.73 -2.43 17.26
CA PHE A 101 2.51 -1.59 16.36
C PHE A 101 2.65 -2.22 14.97
N PHE A 102 2.65 -1.37 13.95
CA PHE A 102 3.05 -1.77 12.60
C PHE A 102 4.17 -0.85 12.15
N SER A 103 5.19 -1.41 11.51
CA SER A 103 6.08 -0.63 10.67
C SER A 103 6.28 -1.29 9.33
N ALA A 104 6.15 -0.51 8.28
CA ALA A 104 6.61 -0.94 6.97
C ALA A 104 7.66 0.04 6.47
N TRP A 105 8.58 -0.46 5.68
CA TRP A 105 9.43 0.43 4.91
C TRP A 105 9.80 -0.15 3.56
N MET A 106 9.97 0.75 2.60
CA MET A 106 10.48 0.42 1.29
C MET A 106 11.57 1.39 0.87
N SER A 107 12.55 0.85 0.16
CA SER A 107 13.53 1.67 -0.54
C SER A 107 13.71 1.21 -1.97
N GLN A 108 13.83 2.20 -2.86
CA GLN A 108 14.08 2.01 -4.28
C GLN A 108 15.47 2.54 -4.64
N PRO A 109 16.17 1.90 -5.59
CA PRO A 109 17.38 2.47 -6.19
C PRO A 109 17.07 3.80 -6.84
N LYS A 110 17.97 4.78 -6.70
CA LYS A 110 17.82 6.09 -7.36
C LYS A 110 17.69 5.99 -8.88
N SER A 111 18.29 4.97 -9.50
CA SER A 111 18.16 4.72 -10.94
C SER A 111 16.72 4.49 -11.40
N GLN A 112 15.81 4.10 -10.50
CA GLN A 112 14.38 4.00 -10.82
C GLN A 112 13.74 5.35 -11.14
N LEU A 113 14.33 6.46 -10.68
CA LEU A 113 13.87 7.81 -11.00
C LEU A 113 13.89 8.09 -12.51
N GLU A 114 14.79 7.46 -13.28
CA GLU A 114 14.80 7.58 -14.74
C GLU A 114 13.48 7.10 -15.36
N THR A 115 12.88 6.06 -14.78
CA THR A 115 11.56 5.57 -15.20
C THR A 115 10.44 6.41 -14.58
N PHE A 116 10.56 6.76 -13.30
CA PHE A 116 9.49 7.47 -12.58
C PHE A 116 9.30 8.91 -13.06
N LYS A 117 10.36 9.59 -13.54
CA LYS A 117 10.30 10.95 -14.08
C LYS A 117 9.21 11.15 -15.14
N ALA A 118 8.86 10.10 -15.88
CA ALA A 118 7.82 10.16 -16.89
C ALA A 118 6.45 10.56 -16.30
N TRP A 119 6.13 10.08 -15.10
CA TRP A 119 4.78 10.16 -14.52
C TRP A 119 4.72 10.68 -13.07
N ALA A 120 5.78 10.55 -12.29
CA ALA A 120 5.80 10.89 -10.86
C ALA A 120 5.58 12.39 -10.65
N GLY A 121 4.64 12.74 -9.78
CA GLY A 121 4.24 14.13 -9.51
C GLY A 121 3.50 14.80 -10.67
N LYS A 122 3.24 14.09 -11.78
CA LYS A 122 2.50 14.58 -12.95
C LYS A 122 1.17 13.85 -13.11
N ASP A 123 1.27 12.56 -13.41
CA ASP A 123 0.17 11.67 -13.70
C ASP A 123 -0.16 10.76 -12.52
N SER A 124 0.79 10.50 -11.62
CA SER A 124 0.57 9.77 -10.37
C SER A 124 1.39 10.39 -9.24
N ASP A 125 0.81 10.36 -8.05
CA ASP A 125 1.53 10.58 -6.82
C ASP A 125 2.46 9.38 -6.55
N ILE A 126 3.77 9.64 -6.41
CA ILE A 126 4.76 8.58 -6.23
C ILE A 126 4.61 7.92 -4.86
N SER A 127 4.19 8.69 -3.85
CA SER A 127 3.96 8.21 -2.50
C SER A 127 2.86 7.15 -2.49
N TYR A 128 1.69 7.46 -3.04
CA TYR A 128 0.55 6.55 -3.08
C TYR A 128 0.82 5.35 -3.98
N TYR A 129 1.43 5.55 -5.16
CA TYR A 129 1.77 4.47 -6.08
C TYR A 129 2.61 3.37 -5.40
N LEU A 130 3.64 3.80 -4.67
CA LEU A 130 4.60 2.93 -3.99
C LEU A 130 4.09 2.40 -2.64
N SER A 131 3.36 3.23 -1.87
CA SER A 131 2.91 2.90 -0.51
C SER A 131 1.62 2.09 -0.47
N SER A 132 0.82 2.11 -1.54
CA SER A 132 -0.49 1.46 -1.60
C SER A 132 -0.47 0.00 -1.15
N HIS A 133 0.56 -0.79 -1.49
CA HIS A 133 0.70 -2.18 -1.00
C HIS A 133 0.86 -2.27 0.52
N HIS A 134 1.70 -1.43 1.12
CA HIS A 134 1.98 -1.48 2.56
C HIS A 134 0.78 -1.02 3.39
N ILE A 135 0.13 0.05 2.93
CA ILE A 135 -1.11 0.56 3.53
C ILE A 135 -2.20 -0.51 3.44
N ASP A 136 -2.36 -1.11 2.26
CA ASP A 136 -3.32 -2.19 2.03
C ASP A 136 -3.11 -3.38 2.97
N ILE A 137 -1.89 -3.90 3.07
CA ILE A 137 -1.57 -5.05 3.94
C ILE A 137 -1.85 -4.73 5.41
N CYS A 138 -1.51 -3.52 5.86
CA CYS A 138 -1.82 -3.09 7.22
C CYS A 138 -3.33 -3.05 7.48
N CYS A 139 -4.08 -2.36 6.62
CA CYS A 139 -5.54 -2.30 6.70
C CYS A 139 -6.16 -3.71 6.63
N TRP A 140 -5.58 -4.61 5.85
CA TRP A 140 -6.05 -5.99 5.71
C TRP A 140 -5.77 -6.84 6.96
N ILE A 141 -4.61 -6.70 7.59
CA ILE A 141 -4.28 -7.39 8.85
C ILE A 141 -5.17 -6.89 9.99
N LEU A 142 -5.47 -5.59 10.02
CA LEU A 142 -6.28 -4.92 11.02
C LEU A 142 -7.78 -4.91 10.73
N GLN A 143 -8.19 -5.52 9.62
CA GLN A 143 -9.59 -5.59 9.22
C GLN A 143 -10.45 -6.13 10.36
N ASP A 144 -11.57 -5.44 10.64
CA ASP A 144 -12.51 -5.75 11.72
C ASP A 144 -11.93 -5.71 13.15
N LYS A 145 -10.71 -5.18 13.33
CA LYS A 145 -10.03 -5.07 14.64
C LYS A 145 -9.69 -3.64 15.02
N ALA A 146 -9.25 -2.82 14.08
CA ALA A 146 -8.89 -1.44 14.34
C ALA A 146 -9.17 -0.55 13.11
N VAL A 147 -9.32 0.75 13.36
CA VAL A 147 -9.50 1.77 12.32
C VAL A 147 -8.47 2.90 12.49
N PRO A 148 -7.97 3.51 11.39
CA PRO A 148 -7.06 4.64 11.49
C PRO A 148 -7.84 5.89 11.92
N THR A 149 -7.30 6.67 12.87
CA THR A 149 -7.96 7.86 13.43
C THR A 149 -7.19 9.16 13.18
N ARG A 150 -5.86 9.08 12.97
CA ARG A 150 -5.02 10.24 12.65
C ARG A 150 -3.86 9.84 11.76
N VAL A 151 -3.52 10.69 10.80
CA VAL A 151 -2.34 10.55 9.95
C VAL A 151 -1.49 11.82 10.08
N VAL A 152 -0.19 11.64 10.31
CA VAL A 152 0.83 12.68 10.22
C VAL A 152 1.81 12.26 9.13
N ALA A 153 2.00 13.12 8.14
CA ALA A 153 2.90 12.87 7.02
C ALA A 153 4.03 13.89 7.00
N SER A 154 5.21 13.45 6.60
CA SER A 154 6.36 14.30 6.30
C SER A 154 7.04 13.79 5.05
N ALA A 155 7.53 14.70 4.22
CA ALA A 155 8.27 14.36 3.02
C ALA A 155 9.52 15.22 2.85
N ALA A 156 10.54 14.64 2.23
CA ALA A 156 11.75 15.33 1.79
C ALA A 156 11.81 15.36 0.26
N THR A 157 12.37 16.44 -0.28
CA THR A 157 12.58 16.65 -1.71
C THR A 157 14.02 17.11 -1.95
N GLY A 158 14.48 17.05 -3.21
CA GLY A 158 15.79 17.54 -3.62
C GLY A 158 16.52 16.61 -4.57
N ILE A 159 16.67 15.33 -4.24
CA ILE A 159 17.41 14.35 -5.06
C ILE A 159 16.70 14.10 -6.39
N ALA A 160 15.40 13.78 -6.36
CA ALA A 160 14.60 13.50 -7.54
C ALA A 160 14.54 14.70 -8.48
N THR A 161 14.45 15.91 -7.93
CA THR A 161 14.39 17.17 -8.68
C THR A 161 15.76 17.65 -9.17
N SER A 162 16.86 17.13 -8.61
CA SER A 162 18.23 17.52 -8.99
C SER A 162 18.77 16.72 -10.18
N GLU A 163 19.84 17.22 -10.81
CA GLU A 163 20.61 16.48 -11.81
C GLU A 163 21.17 15.16 -11.23
N PRO A 164 21.14 14.04 -11.98
CA PRO A 164 20.70 13.92 -13.38
C PRO A 164 19.19 13.71 -13.58
N TYR A 165 18.44 13.48 -12.50
CA TYR A 165 17.08 12.97 -12.57
C TYR A 165 16.06 14.02 -13.03
N ASN A 166 16.15 15.26 -12.54
CA ASN A 166 15.32 16.40 -12.98
C ASN A 166 13.81 16.09 -13.01
N CYS A 167 13.29 15.40 -12.00
CA CYS A 167 11.85 15.18 -11.82
C CYS A 167 11.13 16.49 -11.51
N VAL A 168 9.81 16.51 -11.65
CA VAL A 168 9.01 17.71 -11.36
C VAL A 168 9.03 18.02 -9.85
N PRO A 169 8.86 19.30 -9.44
CA PRO A 169 8.94 19.71 -8.04
C PRO A 169 8.04 18.95 -7.06
N GLN A 170 6.94 18.38 -7.56
CA GLN A 170 5.98 17.57 -6.82
C GLN A 170 6.47 16.13 -6.54
N THR A 171 7.67 15.76 -6.98
CA THR A 171 8.22 14.42 -6.77
C THR A 171 8.99 14.37 -5.46
N GLU A 172 8.48 13.63 -4.48
CA GLU A 172 9.18 13.45 -3.21
C GLU A 172 10.23 12.33 -3.24
N ASP A 173 11.31 12.51 -2.48
CA ASP A 173 12.40 11.53 -2.34
C ASP A 173 12.15 10.52 -1.25
N THR A 174 11.55 10.99 -0.17
CA THR A 174 11.30 10.22 1.04
C THR A 174 10.00 10.71 1.63
N ILE A 175 9.10 9.77 1.93
CA ILE A 175 7.83 10.03 2.60
C ILE A 175 7.79 9.18 3.88
N THR A 176 7.43 9.79 4.99
CA THR A 176 7.16 9.11 6.25
C THR A 176 5.73 9.38 6.68
N LEU A 177 4.98 8.32 6.99
CA LEU A 177 3.64 8.40 7.56
C LEU A 177 3.66 7.81 8.96
N LEU A 178 3.13 8.57 9.92
CA LEU A 178 2.78 8.09 11.25
C LEU A 178 1.26 8.08 11.36
N VAL A 179 0.68 6.91 11.62
CA VAL A 179 -0.76 6.72 11.66
C VAL A 179 -1.15 6.20 13.04
N ASP A 180 -2.08 6.88 13.69
CA ASP A 180 -2.70 6.38 14.91
C ASP A 180 -3.90 5.52 14.53
N TRP A 181 -4.01 4.37 15.19
CA TRP A 181 -5.13 3.46 15.04
C TRP A 181 -5.90 3.38 16.35
N GLU A 182 -7.18 3.02 16.28
CA GLU A 182 -8.02 2.75 17.43
C GLU A 182 -8.64 1.36 17.32
N SER A 183 -8.54 0.56 18.38
CA SER A 183 -9.16 -0.77 18.44
C SER A 183 -10.68 -0.61 18.49
N ILE A 184 -11.39 -1.34 17.64
CA ILE A 184 -12.86 -1.43 17.67
C ILE A 184 -13.35 -2.61 18.51
N THR A 185 -12.45 -3.53 18.88
CA THR A 185 -12.75 -4.72 19.68
C THR A 185 -12.53 -4.51 21.18
N SER A 186 -11.69 -3.54 21.57
CA SER A 186 -11.29 -3.34 22.96
C SER A 186 -11.34 -1.87 23.40
N GLN A 187 -12.22 -1.57 24.36
CA GLN A 187 -12.33 -0.24 24.98
C GLN A 187 -11.13 0.15 25.86
N LYS A 188 -10.29 -0.81 26.26
CA LYS A 188 -9.12 -0.58 27.13
C LYS A 188 -7.83 -0.31 26.35
N HIS A 189 -7.79 -0.65 25.07
CA HIS A 189 -6.60 -0.52 24.22
C HIS A 189 -6.74 0.71 23.33
N LYS A 190 -6.43 1.89 23.89
CA LYS A 190 -6.31 3.13 23.13
C LYS A 190 -4.98 3.17 22.37
N GLY A 191 -4.99 2.44 21.26
CA GLY A 191 -4.33 2.82 20.02
C GLY A 191 -2.90 2.34 19.78
N PRO A 192 -2.70 1.34 18.89
CA PRO A 192 -1.40 1.03 18.34
C PRO A 192 -0.87 2.15 17.41
N ARG A 193 0.45 2.38 17.41
CA ARG A 193 1.09 3.31 16.47
C ARG A 193 1.49 2.57 15.19
N TYR A 194 1.15 3.10 14.04
CA TYR A 194 1.65 2.65 12.74
C TYR A 194 2.70 3.64 12.25
N THR A 195 3.81 3.15 11.71
CA THR A 195 4.89 3.98 11.16
C THR A 195 5.37 3.40 9.83
N LEU A 196 5.07 4.09 8.73
CA LEU A 196 5.56 3.77 7.40
C LEU A 196 6.68 4.72 6.99
N HIS A 197 7.80 4.17 6.53
CA HIS A 197 8.89 4.95 5.91
C HIS A 197 9.14 4.50 4.48
N LEU A 198 9.08 5.42 3.54
CA LEU A 198 9.45 5.21 2.15
C LEU A 198 10.61 6.15 1.83
N GLY A 199 11.73 5.65 1.28
CA GLY A 199 12.85 6.53 0.93
C GLY A 199 13.78 5.98 -0.13
N LEU A 200 14.27 6.85 -1.01
CA LEU A 200 15.32 6.54 -1.97
C LEU A 200 16.65 6.33 -1.26
N ARG A 201 17.41 5.28 -1.62
CA ARG A 201 18.68 4.93 -0.97
C ARG A 201 19.81 5.91 -1.35
N PRO A 202 20.39 6.70 -0.42
CA PRO A 202 21.75 7.22 -0.58
C PRO A 202 22.74 6.12 -0.17
N SER A 203 24.01 6.25 -0.56
CA SER A 203 25.11 5.37 -0.13
C SER A 203 25.47 5.54 1.36
N ARG A 204 24.48 5.37 2.26
CA ARG A 204 24.43 5.58 3.74
C ARG A 204 24.28 7.06 4.15
N PRO A 205 23.55 7.43 5.23
CA PRO A 205 23.13 6.68 6.42
C PRO A 205 21.62 6.33 6.48
N VAL A 206 21.31 5.37 7.35
CA VAL A 206 19.98 4.83 7.66
C VAL A 206 19.31 5.73 8.70
N PHE A 207 18.09 6.20 8.44
CA PHE A 207 17.27 6.82 9.47
C PHE A 207 16.66 5.75 10.37
N ILE A 208 17.01 5.85 11.66
CA ILE A 208 16.47 5.05 12.76
C ILE A 208 15.25 5.81 13.27
N GLN A 209 14.05 5.23 13.19
CA GLN A 209 12.99 5.66 14.10
C GLN A 209 13.16 4.90 15.42
N LEU A 210 13.71 5.62 16.40
CA LEU A 210 13.67 5.26 17.80
C LEU A 210 12.20 5.31 18.25
N ASN A 211 11.61 4.16 18.58
CA ASN A 211 10.51 4.12 19.53
C ASN A 211 10.94 3.22 20.69
N THR A 212 11.11 3.87 21.83
CA THR A 212 11.42 3.26 23.12
C THR A 212 10.25 2.40 23.59
N GLY A 213 10.46 1.09 23.57
CA GLY A 213 9.62 0.09 24.22
C GLY A 213 10.51 -1.11 24.52
N THR A 214 10.72 -1.39 25.80
CA THR A 214 11.66 -2.39 26.33
C THR A 214 11.50 -3.75 25.66
N THR A 215 12.44 -4.14 24.80
CA THR A 215 13.01 -5.50 24.62
C THR A 215 13.97 -5.54 23.41
N TRP A 216 14.82 -6.56 23.42
CA TRP A 216 16.20 -6.63 22.90
C TRP A 216 16.39 -6.38 21.41
N GLU A 217 17.17 -5.34 21.11
CA GLU A 217 17.63 -4.97 19.77
C GLU A 217 18.84 -5.82 19.34
N LYS A 218 18.77 -6.44 18.15
CA LYS A 218 19.93 -6.65 17.26
C LYS A 218 19.50 -6.40 15.82
N ARG A 219 19.47 -5.13 15.41
CA ARG A 219 19.20 -4.71 14.02
C ARG A 219 20.52 -4.47 13.28
N TRP A 220 21.20 -5.54 12.89
CA TRP A 220 22.35 -5.49 11.98
C TRP A 220 22.32 -6.69 11.04
N VAL A 221 21.63 -6.56 9.91
CA VAL A 221 21.74 -7.53 8.81
C VAL A 221 22.17 -6.79 7.55
N ARG A 222 23.40 -7.07 7.12
CA ARG A 222 23.89 -6.88 5.74
C ARG A 222 22.92 -7.63 4.81
N GLN A 223 22.29 -6.97 3.84
CA GLN A 223 21.58 -7.71 2.80
C GLN A 223 21.57 -6.97 1.46
N CYS A 224 22.02 -7.70 0.44
CA CYS A 224 22.23 -7.29 -0.94
C CYS A 224 20.97 -7.65 -1.76
N SER A 225 19.92 -6.84 -1.68
CA SER A 225 18.84 -6.81 -2.67
C SER A 225 18.61 -5.36 -3.11
N PRO A 226 18.48 -5.07 -4.42
CA PRO A 226 18.33 -3.70 -4.92
C PRO A 226 16.98 -3.08 -4.53
N ILE A 227 15.93 -3.89 -4.32
CA ILE A 227 14.62 -3.47 -3.82
C ILE A 227 14.35 -4.18 -2.49
N LEU A 228 14.01 -3.43 -1.46
CA LEU A 228 13.70 -3.96 -0.13
C LEU A 228 12.32 -3.48 0.29
N GLN A 229 11.47 -4.44 0.64
CA GLN A 229 10.14 -4.23 1.20
C GLN A 229 10.06 -5.08 2.47
N HIS A 230 9.89 -4.42 3.60
CA HIS A 230 9.78 -5.06 4.90
C HIS A 230 8.50 -4.63 5.58
N ILE A 231 7.85 -5.59 6.25
CA ILE A 231 6.69 -5.36 7.08
C ILE A 231 6.94 -5.97 8.45
N TYR A 232 6.89 -5.14 9.47
CA TYR A 232 7.02 -5.48 10.87
C TYR A 232 5.69 -5.23 11.56
N SER A 233 5.21 -6.18 12.34
CA SER A 233 4.02 -6.05 13.16
C SER A 233 4.31 -6.58 14.55
N ARG A 234 4.01 -5.80 15.58
CA ARG A 234 4.05 -6.19 16.99
C ARG A 234 2.64 -6.29 17.53
N THR A 235 2.38 -7.37 18.22
CA THR A 235 1.12 -7.72 18.87
C THR A 235 1.38 -8.04 20.34
N PHE A 236 0.33 -8.34 21.10
CA PHE A 236 0.45 -8.55 22.54
C PHE A 236 1.38 -9.72 22.93
N GLN A 237 1.35 -10.84 22.18
CA GLN A 237 2.07 -12.07 22.53
C GLN A 237 3.31 -12.34 21.65
N GLY A 238 3.66 -11.41 20.75
CA GLY A 238 4.75 -11.61 19.81
C GLY A 238 4.82 -10.59 18.68
N ASP A 239 5.75 -10.79 17.75
CA ASP A 239 5.94 -9.98 16.55
C ASP A 239 6.19 -10.80 15.28
N ILE A 240 5.78 -10.24 14.15
CA ILE A 240 5.96 -10.80 12.81
C ILE A 240 6.79 -9.83 11.97
N ASN A 241 7.82 -10.34 11.30
CA ASN A 241 8.66 -9.58 10.37
C ASN A 241 8.72 -10.27 9.00
N VAL A 242 8.02 -9.71 8.03
CA VAL A 242 8.02 -10.16 6.63
C VAL A 242 9.15 -9.50 5.87
N ASP A 243 9.95 -10.32 5.19
CA ASP A 243 10.97 -9.91 4.24
C ASP A 243 10.58 -10.42 2.85
N GLN A 244 9.97 -9.53 2.07
CA GLN A 244 9.49 -9.89 0.75
C GLN A 244 10.64 -10.23 -0.21
N ALA A 245 11.81 -9.59 -0.05
CA ALA A 245 12.93 -9.82 -0.95
C ALA A 245 13.42 -11.27 -0.88
N HIS A 246 13.25 -11.92 0.28
CA HIS A 246 13.63 -13.31 0.51
C HIS A 246 12.44 -14.27 0.59
N ARG A 247 11.23 -13.80 0.25
CA ARG A 247 9.98 -14.60 0.22
C ARG A 247 9.67 -15.35 1.53
N GLY A 248 10.10 -14.80 2.66
CA GLY A 248 9.94 -15.43 3.97
C GLY A 248 9.57 -14.43 5.06
N TYR A 249 9.33 -14.94 6.26
CA TYR A 249 9.06 -14.10 7.43
C TYR A 249 9.50 -14.79 8.72
N ASP A 250 9.74 -13.99 9.75
CA ASP A 250 10.01 -14.45 11.10
C ASP A 250 8.80 -14.20 12.00
N VAL A 251 8.56 -15.10 12.95
CA VAL A 251 7.66 -14.88 14.10
C VAL A 251 8.46 -15.04 15.38
N THR A 252 8.38 -14.06 16.27
CA THR A 252 8.85 -14.22 17.67
C THR A 252 7.65 -14.26 18.58
N VAL A 253 7.58 -15.28 19.42
CA VAL A 253 6.56 -15.39 20.48
C VAL A 253 7.31 -15.44 21.81
N ASP A 254 6.76 -14.80 22.84
CA ASP A 254 7.43 -14.68 24.14
C ASP A 254 7.79 -16.05 24.76
N GLU A 255 6.94 -17.05 24.55
CA GLU A 255 7.10 -18.40 25.12
C GLU A 255 8.12 -19.26 24.36
N THR A 256 8.17 -19.16 23.03
CA THR A 256 8.92 -20.08 22.16
C THR A 256 10.12 -19.46 21.46
N GLY A 257 10.29 -18.13 21.55
CA GLY A 257 11.35 -17.40 20.86
C GLY A 257 11.11 -17.26 19.36
N LYS A 258 12.19 -17.05 18.60
CA LYS A 258 12.17 -16.70 17.17
C LYS A 258 12.15 -17.94 16.27
N THR A 259 11.20 -17.99 15.34
CA THR A 259 11.09 -19.02 14.30
C THR A 259 10.99 -18.39 12.92
N TRP A 260 11.73 -18.91 11.95
CA TRP A 260 11.67 -18.48 10.55
C TRP A 260 10.76 -19.40 9.73
N TYR A 261 9.97 -18.80 8.85
CA TYR A 261 9.03 -19.49 7.97
C TYR A 261 9.26 -19.10 6.51
N ASN A 262 9.18 -20.10 5.64
CA ASN A 262 9.06 -19.94 4.20
C ASN A 262 7.82 -20.71 3.74
N PRO A 263 6.74 -20.03 3.33
CA PRO A 263 5.51 -20.67 2.91
C PRO A 263 5.53 -21.18 1.46
N PHE A 264 6.73 -21.34 0.87
CA PHE A 264 6.98 -21.94 -0.44
C PHE A 264 7.81 -23.21 -0.33
#